data_AF-A0A7C1N6U5-F1
#
_entry.id   AF-A0A7C1N6U5-F1
#
_cell.length_a   1.000
_cell.length_b   1.000
_cell.length_c   1.000
_cell.angle_alpha   90.00
_cell.angle_beta   90.00
_cell.angle_gamma   90.00
#
_symmetry.space_group_name_H-M   'P 1'
#
loop_
_entity.id
_entity.type
_entity.pdbx_description
1 polymer ?
#
loop_
_entity_poly.entity_id
_entity_poly.type
_entity_poly.pdbx_seq_one_letter_code
_entity_poly.pdbx_strand_id
1 'polypeptide(L)'
;MFLEVWLKAQGNFDDTKLKGHPELHKIYVELGYEDGKWAYFFNSSIENIYKIFLDLDEAYKDELKEKFHHNNNIEGICKDVAIEPITYRDIAAKQPKLAKELKNFYGKLYGKDSPFNLKIFGFLSTQLITDYDKQFMSANNKGVCPFCALSDLKGNNNSYREAYDHYLPKGLYPFNVLNFHNLSPMCNECNSTYKLQENPIIKIDPITNDKNRTKAFYPYENNHPDVEINIKLKSNDILNLEPADIDLTIVAKGDYVQEIESWKRVFGLEERYKAILCSQNDGKSWFYSIYDEFENAVELGHTNNVETYYQNIVKEAKKIPLSQRGFLKSKFLEECKERGLLDFH
;
A
#
# COMPACT_ATOMS: atom_id res chain seq x y z
N MET A 1 14.25 -2.45 -21.42
CA MET A 1 15.15 -3.53 -20.94
C MET A 1 14.55 -4.93 -21.13
N PHE A 2 13.53 -5.37 -20.37
CA PHE A 2 13.02 -6.75 -20.52
C PHE A 2 12.55 -7.08 -21.96
N LEU A 3 11.55 -6.36 -22.48
CA LEU A 3 10.96 -6.63 -23.81
C LEU A 3 11.91 -6.38 -24.98
N GLU A 4 12.79 -5.40 -24.82
CA GLU A 4 13.56 -4.81 -25.92
C GLU A 4 15.02 -5.24 -25.95
N VAL A 5 15.55 -5.76 -24.84
CA VAL A 5 16.96 -6.17 -24.71
C VAL A 5 17.04 -7.64 -24.39
N TRP A 6 16.48 -8.09 -23.26
CA TRP A 6 16.58 -9.49 -22.85
C TRP A 6 15.74 -10.43 -23.72
N LEU A 7 14.47 -10.09 -23.97
CA LEU A 7 13.60 -10.93 -24.80
C LEU A 7 14.10 -11.06 -26.25
N LYS A 8 14.82 -10.04 -26.73
CA LYS A 8 15.44 -9.98 -28.07
C LYS A 8 16.91 -10.40 -28.07
N ALA A 9 17.36 -11.14 -27.04
CA ALA A 9 18.75 -11.53 -26.92
C ALA A 9 19.20 -12.38 -28.12
N GLN A 10 20.28 -11.94 -28.79
CA GLN A 10 20.88 -12.61 -29.94
C GLN A 10 22.38 -12.27 -30.04
N GLY A 11 23.21 -13.30 -30.15
CA GLY A 11 24.67 -13.17 -30.18
C GLY A 11 25.25 -12.74 -28.83
N ASN A 12 26.53 -12.37 -28.82
CA ASN A 12 27.16 -11.85 -27.61
C ASN A 12 26.57 -10.49 -27.20
N PHE A 13 26.54 -10.24 -25.90
CA PHE A 13 26.16 -8.92 -25.40
C PHE A 13 27.27 -7.91 -25.66
N ASP A 14 26.87 -6.72 -26.11
CA ASP A 14 27.69 -5.51 -26.19
C ASP A 14 26.78 -4.30 -25.92
N ASP A 15 27.35 -3.13 -25.64
CA ASP A 15 26.59 -1.93 -25.30
C ASP A 15 25.69 -1.45 -26.47
N THR A 16 26.00 -1.84 -27.71
CA THR A 16 25.19 -1.44 -28.87
C THR A 16 23.79 -2.04 -28.83
N LYS A 17 23.60 -3.16 -28.11
CA LYS A 17 22.28 -3.75 -27.83
C LYS A 17 21.37 -2.83 -27.01
N LEU A 18 21.94 -1.81 -26.35
CA LEU A 18 21.18 -0.82 -25.57
C LEU A 18 20.86 0.45 -26.37
N LYS A 19 21.36 0.64 -27.60
CA LYS A 19 21.18 1.89 -28.38
C LYS A 19 19.73 2.31 -28.63
N GLY A 20 18.80 1.36 -28.64
CA GLY A 20 17.35 1.65 -28.68
C GLY A 20 16.80 2.33 -27.42
N HIS A 21 17.61 2.45 -26.37
CA HIS A 21 17.30 3.11 -25.10
C HIS A 21 18.44 4.06 -24.71
N PRO A 22 18.52 5.27 -25.31
CA PRO A 22 19.65 6.17 -25.14
C PRO A 22 20.02 6.49 -23.69
N GLU A 23 19.03 6.66 -22.81
CA GLU A 23 19.26 6.92 -21.38
C GLU A 23 19.91 5.71 -20.67
N LEU A 24 19.37 4.51 -20.88
CA LEU A 24 19.92 3.28 -20.30
C LEU A 24 21.30 2.97 -20.87
N HIS A 25 21.51 3.20 -22.18
CA HIS A 25 22.82 3.03 -22.82
C HIS A 25 23.85 3.98 -22.23
N LYS A 26 23.52 5.26 -22.09
CA LYS A 26 24.38 6.26 -21.44
C LYS A 26 24.72 5.85 -20.01
N ILE A 27 23.72 5.44 -19.22
CA ILE A 27 23.92 4.96 -17.85
C ILE A 27 24.89 3.77 -17.82
N TYR A 28 24.64 2.77 -18.67
CA TYR A 28 25.48 1.58 -18.75
C TYR A 28 26.94 1.90 -19.09
N VAL A 29 27.15 2.76 -20.10
CA VAL A 29 28.49 3.17 -20.54
C VAL A 29 29.22 3.95 -19.45
N GLU A 30 28.58 4.94 -18.83
CA GLU A 30 29.18 5.73 -17.74
C GLU A 30 29.53 4.85 -16.52
N LEU A 31 28.65 3.92 -16.14
CA LEU A 31 28.93 2.96 -15.07
C LEU A 31 30.10 2.02 -15.41
N GLY A 32 30.39 1.79 -16.69
CA GLY A 32 31.54 1.01 -17.13
C GLY A 32 32.90 1.66 -16.82
N TYR A 33 32.92 2.97 -16.61
CA TYR A 33 34.11 3.73 -16.20
C TYR A 33 34.14 4.03 -14.70
N GLU A 34 33.09 3.68 -13.96
CA GLU A 34 32.98 3.95 -12.53
C GLU A 34 33.51 2.76 -11.72
N ASP A 35 34.54 2.99 -10.91
CA ASP A 35 35.02 2.00 -9.95
C ASP A 35 33.99 1.83 -8.83
N GLY A 36 33.43 0.64 -8.69
CA GLY A 36 32.55 0.35 -7.58
C GLY A 36 31.75 -0.93 -7.72
N LYS A 37 31.51 -1.60 -6.57
CA LYS A 37 30.74 -2.85 -6.53
C LYS A 37 29.34 -2.71 -7.14
N TRP A 38 28.71 -1.54 -7.03
CA TRP A 38 27.34 -1.30 -7.50
C TRP A 38 27.25 -0.98 -8.98
N ALA A 39 28.21 -0.24 -9.53
CA ALA A 39 28.34 -0.01 -10.97
C ALA A 39 28.58 -1.34 -11.69
N TYR A 40 29.57 -2.11 -11.20
CA TYR A 40 29.84 -3.47 -11.69
C TYR A 40 28.61 -4.37 -11.56
N PHE A 41 27.94 -4.38 -10.41
CA PHE A 41 26.74 -5.19 -10.19
C PHE A 41 25.63 -4.87 -11.19
N PHE A 42 25.34 -3.60 -11.44
CA PHE A 42 24.27 -3.20 -12.35
C PHE A 42 24.55 -3.68 -13.78
N ASN A 43 25.73 -3.36 -14.32
CA ASN A 43 26.10 -3.75 -15.69
C ASN A 43 26.20 -5.27 -15.85
N SER A 44 26.93 -5.95 -14.96
CA SER A 44 27.09 -7.41 -15.02
C SER A 44 25.76 -8.15 -14.87
N SER A 45 24.80 -7.63 -14.10
CA SER A 45 23.46 -8.23 -14.00
C SER A 45 22.70 -8.18 -15.32
N ILE A 46 22.77 -7.05 -16.04
CA ILE A 46 22.14 -6.91 -17.37
C ILE A 46 22.72 -7.95 -18.33
N GLU A 47 24.05 -8.07 -18.37
CA GLU A 47 24.76 -9.04 -19.21
C GLU A 47 24.44 -10.49 -18.85
N ASN A 48 24.44 -10.83 -17.56
CA ASN A 48 24.21 -12.19 -17.08
C ASN A 48 22.79 -12.66 -17.39
N ILE A 49 21.80 -11.78 -17.19
CA ILE A 49 20.42 -12.07 -17.55
C ILE A 49 20.30 -12.20 -19.07
N TYR A 50 20.90 -11.29 -19.85
CA TYR A 50 20.90 -11.38 -21.31
C TYR A 50 21.43 -12.72 -21.82
N LYS A 51 22.56 -13.19 -21.27
CA LYS A 51 23.16 -14.48 -21.63
C LYS A 51 22.20 -15.64 -21.37
N ILE A 52 21.43 -15.61 -20.29
CA ILE A 52 20.43 -16.66 -20.02
C ILE A 52 19.31 -16.63 -21.07
N PHE A 53 18.87 -15.44 -21.50
CA PHE A 53 17.83 -15.32 -22.52
C PHE A 53 18.27 -15.84 -23.91
N LEU A 54 19.56 -15.94 -24.20
CA LEU A 54 20.06 -16.57 -25.43
C LEU A 54 19.69 -18.06 -25.50
N ASP A 55 19.65 -18.73 -24.34
CA ASP A 55 19.45 -20.18 -24.24
C ASP A 55 17.99 -20.56 -24.00
N LEU A 56 17.08 -19.59 -23.83
CA LEU A 56 15.66 -19.85 -23.63
C LEU A 56 14.99 -20.21 -24.96
N ASP A 57 14.10 -21.19 -24.92
CA ASP A 57 13.24 -21.51 -26.05
C ASP A 57 12.20 -20.39 -26.29
N GLU A 58 11.77 -20.25 -27.55
CA GLU A 58 10.85 -19.17 -27.95
C GLU A 58 9.47 -19.30 -27.29
N ALA A 59 8.99 -20.51 -27.03
CA ALA A 59 7.69 -20.71 -26.37
C ALA A 59 7.72 -20.17 -24.93
N TYR A 60 8.81 -20.41 -24.19
CA TYR A 60 8.96 -19.85 -22.85
C TYR A 60 9.24 -18.34 -22.86
N LYS A 61 9.91 -17.80 -23.87
CA LYS A 61 10.03 -16.35 -24.06
C LYS A 61 8.66 -15.70 -24.26
N ASP A 62 7.80 -16.30 -25.08
CA ASP A 62 6.43 -15.81 -25.30
C ASP A 62 5.60 -15.86 -24.01
N GLU A 63 5.70 -16.94 -23.21
CA GLU A 63 5.09 -17.03 -21.88
C GLU A 63 5.59 -15.91 -20.96
N LEU A 64 6.91 -15.71 -20.87
CA LEU A 64 7.50 -14.66 -20.04
C LEU A 64 7.07 -13.26 -20.50
N LYS A 65 6.87 -13.04 -21.81
CA LYS A 65 6.37 -11.79 -22.37
C LYS A 65 4.94 -11.52 -21.92
N GLU A 66 4.05 -12.49 -22.04
CA GLU A 66 2.68 -12.39 -21.53
C GLU A 66 2.68 -12.08 -20.03
N LYS A 67 3.44 -12.85 -19.25
CA LYS A 67 3.52 -12.66 -17.79
C LYS A 67 4.16 -11.33 -17.40
N PHE A 68 5.12 -10.81 -18.17
CA PHE A 68 5.65 -9.46 -17.98
C PHE A 68 4.55 -8.39 -18.11
N HIS A 69 3.66 -8.52 -19.10
CA HIS A 69 2.51 -7.64 -19.25
C HIS A 69 1.51 -7.80 -18.10
N HIS A 70 1.22 -9.04 -17.67
CA HIS A 70 0.37 -9.28 -16.50
C HIS A 70 0.96 -8.61 -15.25
N ASN A 71 2.20 -8.93 -14.86
CA ASN A 71 2.85 -8.34 -13.68
C ASN A 71 2.83 -6.81 -13.69
N ASN A 72 2.90 -6.17 -14.85
CA ASN A 72 2.86 -4.71 -14.96
C ASN A 72 1.45 -4.13 -15.04
N ASN A 73 0.43 -4.95 -15.26
CA ASN A 73 -0.98 -4.57 -15.17
C ASN A 73 -1.47 -4.67 -13.72
N ILE A 74 -0.95 -3.79 -12.83
CA ILE A 74 -1.24 -3.82 -11.39
C ILE A 74 -2.74 -3.71 -11.13
N GLU A 75 -3.42 -2.78 -11.81
CA GLU A 75 -4.87 -2.59 -11.72
C GLU A 75 -5.62 -3.86 -12.12
N GLY A 76 -5.30 -4.45 -13.28
CA GLY A 76 -5.93 -5.67 -13.75
C GLY A 76 -5.74 -6.84 -12.80
N ILE A 77 -4.53 -7.04 -12.28
CA ILE A 77 -4.25 -8.09 -11.29
C ILE A 77 -5.10 -7.89 -10.01
N CYS A 78 -5.34 -6.65 -9.60
CA CYS A 78 -6.16 -6.36 -8.42
C CYS A 78 -7.65 -6.66 -8.65
N LYS A 79 -8.16 -6.41 -9.87
CA LYS A 79 -9.59 -6.49 -10.20
C LYS A 79 -10.04 -7.84 -10.76
N ASP A 80 -9.15 -8.53 -11.48
CA ASP A 80 -9.46 -9.76 -12.18
C ASP A 80 -8.53 -10.90 -11.74
N VAL A 81 -9.13 -11.91 -11.12
CA VAL A 81 -8.43 -13.09 -10.61
C VAL A 81 -7.89 -13.98 -11.75
N ALA A 82 -8.40 -13.85 -12.97
CA ALA A 82 -7.89 -14.55 -14.14
C ALA A 82 -6.57 -13.98 -14.66
N ILE A 83 -6.22 -12.74 -14.29
CA ILE A 83 -4.93 -12.13 -14.64
C ILE A 83 -3.88 -12.64 -13.64
N GLU A 84 -3.19 -13.69 -14.06
CA GLU A 84 -2.16 -14.34 -13.26
C GLU A 84 -0.76 -13.77 -13.52
N PRO A 85 -0.15 -13.06 -12.55
CA PRO A 85 1.25 -12.68 -12.58
C PRO A 85 2.14 -13.90 -12.37
N ILE A 86 3.37 -13.84 -12.88
CA ILE A 86 4.39 -14.84 -12.58
C ILE A 86 5.19 -14.43 -11.34
N THR A 87 5.55 -15.41 -10.51
CA THR A 87 6.44 -15.21 -9.36
C THR A 87 7.85 -15.72 -9.65
N TYR A 88 8.82 -15.35 -8.81
CA TYR A 88 10.15 -15.99 -8.86
C TYR A 88 10.09 -17.50 -8.68
N ARG A 89 9.11 -18.02 -7.92
CA ARG A 89 8.95 -19.47 -7.71
C ARG A 89 8.53 -20.16 -9.00
N ASP A 90 7.63 -19.57 -9.75
CA ASP A 90 7.13 -20.14 -11.02
C ASP A 90 8.25 -20.13 -12.07
N ILE A 91 9.00 -19.03 -12.17
CA ILE A 91 10.20 -18.98 -13.02
C ILE A 91 11.21 -20.04 -12.57
N ALA A 92 11.42 -20.21 -11.26
CA ALA A 92 12.40 -21.17 -10.75
C ALA A 92 12.03 -22.62 -11.06
N ALA A 93 10.73 -22.93 -11.22
CA ALA A 93 10.27 -24.28 -11.58
C ALA A 93 10.69 -24.69 -13.01
N LYS A 94 10.85 -23.71 -13.92
CA LYS A 94 11.26 -23.95 -15.32
C LYS A 94 12.71 -23.56 -15.60
N GLN A 95 13.14 -22.42 -15.06
CA GLN A 95 14.47 -21.82 -15.26
C GLN A 95 15.05 -21.31 -13.93
N PRO A 96 15.59 -22.20 -13.08
CA PRO A 96 16.13 -21.84 -11.76
C PRO A 96 17.21 -20.76 -11.79
N LYS A 97 18.09 -20.81 -12.80
CA LYS A 97 19.17 -19.84 -13.00
C LYS A 97 18.60 -18.45 -13.30
N LEU A 98 17.59 -18.37 -14.18
CA LEU A 98 16.92 -17.11 -14.50
C LEU A 98 16.25 -16.50 -13.27
N ALA A 99 15.49 -17.30 -12.53
CA ALA A 99 14.81 -16.82 -11.31
C ALA A 99 15.80 -16.25 -10.29
N LYS A 100 16.95 -16.91 -10.11
CA LYS A 100 18.02 -16.46 -9.23
C LYS A 100 18.60 -15.11 -9.68
N GLU A 101 18.96 -14.97 -10.96
CA GLU A 101 19.53 -13.72 -11.49
C GLU A 101 18.52 -12.57 -11.45
N LEU A 102 17.26 -12.81 -11.83
CA LEU A 102 16.20 -11.79 -11.73
C LEU A 102 15.99 -11.35 -10.27
N LYS A 103 15.94 -12.31 -9.33
CA LYS A 103 15.74 -12.00 -7.90
C LYS A 103 16.91 -11.22 -7.32
N ASN A 104 18.13 -11.59 -7.71
CA ASN A 104 19.34 -10.87 -7.31
C ASN A 104 19.36 -9.44 -7.86
N PHE A 105 19.04 -9.27 -9.15
CA PHE A 105 19.01 -7.97 -9.80
C PHE A 105 17.91 -7.07 -9.21
N TYR A 106 16.65 -7.44 -9.35
CA TYR A 106 15.52 -6.62 -8.93
C TYR A 106 15.46 -6.41 -7.41
N GLY A 107 15.84 -7.42 -6.62
CA GLY A 107 15.87 -7.32 -5.16
C GLY A 107 16.83 -6.25 -4.63
N LYS A 108 17.88 -5.91 -5.40
CA LYS A 108 18.91 -4.94 -5.02
C LYS A 108 18.72 -3.55 -5.65
N LEU A 109 17.72 -3.33 -6.51
CA LEU A 109 17.48 -2.01 -7.11
C LEU A 109 16.97 -0.97 -6.09
N TYR A 110 16.44 -1.39 -4.95
CA TYR A 110 15.97 -0.48 -3.90
C TYR A 110 16.55 -0.85 -2.54
N GLY A 111 16.83 0.17 -1.72
CA GLY A 111 17.35 0.03 -0.36
C GLY A 111 18.67 0.76 -0.16
N LYS A 112 19.24 0.64 1.05
CA LYS A 112 20.51 1.29 1.42
C LYS A 112 21.69 0.86 0.52
N ASP A 113 21.64 -0.38 0.07
CA ASP A 113 22.67 -1.07 -0.70
C ASP A 113 22.15 -1.31 -2.13
N SER A 114 22.03 -0.23 -2.91
CA SER A 114 21.45 -0.23 -4.24
C SER A 114 22.28 0.55 -5.26
N PRO A 115 22.36 0.10 -6.54
CA PRO A 115 22.92 0.93 -7.61
C PRO A 115 22.14 2.23 -7.84
N PHE A 116 20.85 2.32 -7.49
CA PHE A 116 20.07 3.55 -7.62
C PHE A 116 20.52 4.66 -6.64
N ASN A 117 21.40 4.36 -5.69
CA ASN A 117 22.03 5.37 -4.83
C ASN A 117 23.27 6.01 -5.47
N LEU A 118 23.74 5.52 -6.62
CA LEU A 118 24.85 6.12 -7.36
C LEU A 118 24.44 7.46 -7.96
N LYS A 119 25.40 8.38 -8.08
CA LYS A 119 25.17 9.75 -8.56
C LYS A 119 24.47 9.81 -9.92
N ILE A 120 24.78 8.88 -10.81
CA ILE A 120 24.18 8.80 -12.15
C ILE A 120 22.67 8.55 -12.11
N PHE A 121 22.17 7.89 -11.07
CA PHE A 121 20.75 7.68 -10.82
C PHE A 121 20.12 8.77 -9.94
N GLY A 122 20.85 9.84 -9.62
CA GLY A 122 20.37 10.92 -8.74
C GLY A 122 19.08 11.59 -9.23
N PHE A 123 18.77 11.52 -10.53
CA PHE A 123 17.49 11.99 -11.08
C PHE A 123 16.28 11.20 -10.55
N LEU A 124 16.45 9.93 -10.17
CA LEU A 124 15.38 9.13 -9.58
C LEU A 124 14.88 9.76 -8.29
N SER A 125 15.78 10.14 -7.38
CA SER A 125 15.40 10.69 -6.08
C SER A 125 15.06 12.17 -6.12
N THR A 126 15.78 12.96 -6.93
CA THR A 126 15.67 14.42 -6.96
C THR A 126 14.56 14.95 -7.88
N GLN A 127 14.26 14.24 -8.97
CA GLN A 127 13.25 14.65 -9.95
C GLN A 127 12.08 13.67 -9.94
N LEU A 128 12.31 12.42 -10.35
CA LEU A 128 11.24 11.48 -10.66
C LEU A 128 10.35 11.17 -9.45
N ILE A 129 10.93 10.73 -8.32
CA ILE A 129 10.16 10.44 -7.10
C ILE A 129 9.59 11.74 -6.52
N THR A 130 10.30 12.87 -6.62
CA THR A 130 9.80 14.16 -6.12
C THR A 130 8.55 14.63 -6.87
N ASP A 131 8.53 14.50 -8.19
CA ASP A 131 7.39 14.89 -9.02
C ASP A 131 6.22 13.93 -8.83
N TYR A 132 6.51 12.65 -8.65
CA TYR A 132 5.50 11.65 -8.31
C TYR A 132 4.87 11.90 -6.94
N ASP A 133 5.68 12.28 -5.95
CA ASP A 133 5.23 12.64 -4.59
C ASP A 133 4.36 13.89 -4.57
N LYS A 134 4.75 14.92 -5.31
CA LYS A 134 3.92 16.13 -5.48
C LYS A 134 2.57 15.80 -6.10
N GLN A 135 2.52 14.95 -7.12
CA GLN A 135 1.28 14.53 -7.76
C GLN A 135 0.39 13.75 -6.79
N PHE A 136 0.97 12.80 -6.06
CA PHE A 136 0.25 12.04 -5.03
C PHE A 136 -0.29 12.95 -3.93
N MET A 137 0.52 13.83 -3.34
CA MET A 137 0.08 14.73 -2.27
C MET A 137 -0.95 15.76 -2.75
N SER A 138 -0.92 16.13 -4.04
CA SER A 138 -1.95 16.98 -4.63
C SER A 138 -3.29 16.26 -4.74
N ALA A 139 -3.29 14.98 -5.11
CA ALA A 139 -4.49 14.14 -5.13
C ALA A 139 -4.98 13.82 -3.70
N ASN A 140 -4.06 13.45 -2.80
CA ASN A 140 -4.32 13.22 -1.37
C ASN A 140 -4.22 14.52 -0.56
N ASN A 141 -5.03 15.51 -0.92
CA ASN A 141 -5.01 16.84 -0.29
C ASN A 141 -5.41 16.85 1.19
N LYS A 142 -5.85 15.72 1.73
CA LYS A 142 -6.18 15.54 3.16
C LYS A 142 -4.96 15.21 4.01
N GLY A 143 -3.86 14.76 3.38
CA GLY A 143 -2.63 14.45 4.11
C GLY A 143 -2.77 13.28 5.08
N VAL A 144 -3.75 12.40 4.89
CA VAL A 144 -3.96 11.19 5.71
C VAL A 144 -3.60 9.95 4.89
N CYS A 145 -3.08 8.91 5.55
CA CYS A 145 -2.74 7.66 4.91
C CYS A 145 -3.96 7.03 4.24
N PRO A 146 -3.96 6.81 2.90
CA PRO A 146 -5.12 6.30 2.18
C PRO A 146 -5.42 4.82 2.52
N PHE A 147 -4.48 4.12 3.16
CA PHE A 147 -4.61 2.70 3.48
C PHE A 147 -5.27 2.45 4.83
N CYS A 148 -5.01 3.28 5.85
CA CYS A 148 -5.62 3.08 7.18
C CYS A 148 -6.56 4.20 7.60
N ALA A 149 -6.49 5.38 7.00
CA ALA A 149 -7.19 6.58 7.47
C ALA A 149 -6.84 7.02 8.92
N LEU A 150 -5.76 6.51 9.52
CA LEU A 150 -5.41 6.76 10.93
C LEU A 150 -4.23 7.72 11.15
N SER A 151 -3.25 7.68 10.25
CA SER A 151 -2.00 8.42 10.40
C SER A 151 -1.90 9.50 9.34
N ASP A 152 -1.44 10.67 9.75
CA ASP A 152 -1.05 11.71 8.80
C ASP A 152 0.16 11.26 7.98
N LEU A 153 0.23 11.74 6.75
CA LEU A 153 1.39 11.63 5.87
C LEU A 153 2.17 12.94 5.91
N LYS A 154 3.49 12.84 5.80
CA LYS A 154 4.32 14.02 5.59
C LYS A 154 4.00 14.65 4.22
N GLY A 155 3.23 15.73 4.22
CA GLY A 155 2.90 16.49 3.01
C GLY A 155 4.00 17.46 2.59
N ASN A 156 3.72 18.25 1.54
CA ASN A 156 4.68 19.12 0.83
C ASN A 156 5.39 20.19 1.70
N ASN A 157 4.91 20.44 2.92
CA ASN A 157 5.55 21.36 3.88
C ASN A 157 6.63 20.69 4.73
N ASN A 158 6.96 19.42 4.48
CA ASN A 158 8.00 18.67 5.18
C ASN A 158 9.24 18.49 4.29
N SER A 159 10.43 18.47 4.90
CA SER A 159 11.68 18.13 4.22
C SER A 159 11.87 16.62 3.99
N TYR A 160 11.07 15.80 4.66
CA TYR A 160 11.03 14.35 4.54
C TYR A 160 9.68 13.90 3.99
N ARG A 161 9.67 12.77 3.27
CA ARG A 161 8.46 12.12 2.73
C ARG A 161 8.30 10.72 3.31
N GLU A 162 7.13 10.14 3.12
CA GLU A 162 6.92 8.72 3.42
C GLU A 162 7.74 7.82 2.50
N ALA A 163 8.01 6.60 2.96
CA ALA A 163 8.56 5.57 2.12
C ALA A 163 7.52 5.13 1.07
N TYR A 164 7.99 4.94 -0.16
CA TYR A 164 7.22 4.28 -1.20
C TYR A 164 7.38 2.79 -1.03
N ASP A 165 6.27 2.10 -0.82
CA ASP A 165 6.27 0.64 -0.67
C ASP A 165 5.65 -0.05 -1.88
N HIS A 166 6.16 -1.24 -2.18
CA HIS A 166 5.67 -2.07 -3.26
C HIS A 166 4.33 -2.71 -2.86
N TYR A 167 3.22 -2.21 -3.40
CA TYR A 167 1.87 -2.70 -3.11
C TYR A 167 1.76 -4.22 -3.30
N LEU A 168 2.15 -4.72 -4.47
CA LEU A 168 2.46 -6.13 -4.70
C LEU A 168 3.94 -6.40 -4.33
N PRO A 169 4.24 -7.37 -3.45
CA PRO A 169 5.58 -7.54 -2.89
C PRO A 169 6.67 -7.78 -3.95
N LYS A 170 7.70 -6.92 -3.97
CA LYS A 170 8.88 -7.06 -4.83
C LYS A 170 9.65 -8.38 -4.63
N GLY A 171 9.51 -8.99 -3.46
CA GLY A 171 10.15 -10.27 -3.12
C GLY A 171 9.48 -11.48 -3.80
N LEU A 172 8.25 -11.32 -4.29
CA LEU A 172 7.49 -12.37 -4.96
C LEU A 172 7.47 -12.20 -6.48
N TYR A 173 7.32 -10.95 -6.94
CA TYR A 173 7.04 -10.63 -8.34
C TYR A 173 8.25 -9.94 -9.00
N PRO A 174 8.84 -10.51 -10.07
CA PRO A 174 10.04 -9.94 -10.70
C PRO A 174 9.76 -8.66 -11.49
N PHE A 175 8.69 -8.65 -12.29
CA PHE A 175 8.56 -7.68 -13.36
C PHE A 175 7.86 -6.38 -12.96
N ASN A 176 7.32 -6.28 -11.74
CA ASN A 176 6.62 -5.09 -11.24
C ASN A 176 7.44 -4.24 -10.25
N VAL A 177 8.71 -4.59 -10.04
CA VAL A 177 9.58 -3.90 -9.06
C VAL A 177 9.86 -2.45 -9.45
N LEU A 178 9.92 -2.15 -10.75
CA LEU A 178 10.16 -0.79 -11.27
C LEU A 178 8.88 -0.06 -11.66
N ASN A 179 7.72 -0.67 -11.47
CA ASN A 179 6.45 -0.05 -11.84
C ASN A 179 6.02 0.94 -10.76
N PHE A 180 5.94 2.24 -11.11
CA PHE A 180 5.55 3.29 -10.18
C PHE A 180 4.10 3.14 -9.71
N HIS A 181 3.23 2.56 -10.54
CA HIS A 181 1.87 2.20 -10.15
C HIS A 181 1.80 1.00 -9.19
N ASN A 182 2.93 0.36 -8.89
CA ASN A 182 3.09 -0.60 -7.80
C ASN A 182 3.77 0.02 -6.57
N LEU A 183 4.20 1.29 -6.61
CA LEU A 183 4.89 1.98 -5.52
C LEU A 183 3.95 3.02 -4.90
N SER A 184 3.35 2.71 -3.75
CA SER A 184 2.36 3.58 -3.11
C SER A 184 2.91 4.27 -1.86
N PRO A 185 2.65 5.57 -1.65
CA PRO A 185 2.96 6.25 -0.40
C PRO A 185 2.11 5.72 0.75
N MET A 186 2.78 5.30 1.81
CA MET A 186 2.16 4.65 2.95
C MET A 186 2.73 5.21 4.24
N CYS A 187 1.90 5.41 5.27
CA CYS A 187 2.44 5.71 6.59
C CYS A 187 3.31 4.55 7.09
N ASN A 188 4.27 4.87 7.95
CA ASN A 188 5.21 3.88 8.49
C ASN A 188 4.51 2.66 9.12
N GLU A 189 3.41 2.86 9.85
CA GLU A 189 2.67 1.75 10.46
C GLU A 189 2.09 0.80 9.41
N CYS A 190 1.44 1.33 8.37
CA CYS A 190 0.90 0.49 7.31
C CYS A 190 2.00 -0.28 6.58
N ASN A 191 3.13 0.36 6.31
CA ASN A 191 4.22 -0.23 5.55
C ASN A 191 5.04 -1.24 6.38
N SER A 192 5.60 -0.77 7.49
CA SER A 192 6.65 -1.43 8.25
C SER A 192 6.14 -2.34 9.38
N THR A 193 4.86 -2.24 9.75
CA THR A 193 4.25 -3.03 10.83
C THR A 193 3.24 -4.04 10.29
N TYR A 194 2.25 -3.57 9.52
CA TYR A 194 1.12 -4.41 9.09
C TYR A 194 1.34 -5.08 7.73
N LYS A 195 1.58 -4.30 6.67
CA LYS A 195 1.66 -4.86 5.32
C LYS A 195 2.87 -5.77 5.15
N LEU A 196 4.07 -5.33 5.53
CA LEU A 196 5.30 -6.13 5.38
C LEU A 196 5.43 -6.77 3.97
N GLN A 197 5.33 -8.10 3.89
CA GLN A 197 5.34 -8.88 2.64
C GLN A 197 3.99 -9.54 2.35
N GLU A 198 2.93 -9.16 3.08
CA GLU A 198 1.56 -9.58 2.80
C GLU A 198 1.19 -9.26 1.36
N ASN A 199 0.48 -10.20 0.75
CA ASN A 199 0.12 -10.12 -0.65
C ASN A 199 -1.37 -9.77 -0.78
N PRO A 200 -1.72 -8.57 -1.29
CA PRO A 200 -3.11 -8.15 -1.39
C PRO A 200 -3.99 -9.08 -2.22
N ILE A 201 -3.41 -9.74 -3.22
CA ILE A 201 -4.15 -10.54 -4.22
C ILE A 201 -4.11 -12.05 -3.95
N ILE A 202 -3.51 -12.46 -2.82
CA ILE A 202 -3.47 -13.86 -2.38
C ILE A 202 -4.02 -13.96 -0.96
N LYS A 203 -5.08 -14.74 -0.79
CA LYS A 203 -5.57 -15.17 0.52
C LYS A 203 -4.96 -16.54 0.83
N ILE A 204 -4.33 -16.67 1.99
CA ILE A 204 -3.83 -17.94 2.51
C ILE A 204 -4.90 -18.53 3.43
N ASP A 205 -5.33 -19.76 3.16
CA ASP A 205 -6.18 -20.49 4.09
C ASP A 205 -5.38 -20.85 5.36
N PRO A 206 -5.82 -20.47 6.56
CA PRO A 206 -5.04 -20.70 7.78
C PRO A 206 -4.96 -22.17 8.19
N ILE A 207 -5.84 -23.04 7.69
CA ILE A 207 -5.91 -24.47 8.02
C ILE A 207 -5.14 -25.28 6.98
N THR A 208 -5.42 -25.08 5.69
CA THR A 208 -4.79 -25.87 4.62
C THR A 208 -3.51 -25.27 4.08
N ASN A 209 -3.24 -23.98 4.36
CA ASN A 209 -2.17 -23.19 3.78
C ASN A 209 -2.28 -23.01 2.25
N ASP A 210 -3.49 -23.24 1.70
CA ASP A 210 -3.75 -23.04 0.27
C ASP A 210 -3.74 -21.56 -0.08
N LYS A 211 -3.15 -21.26 -1.24
CA LYS A 211 -3.04 -19.91 -1.77
C LYS A 211 -4.11 -19.69 -2.82
N ASN A 212 -5.08 -18.85 -2.49
CA ASN A 212 -6.20 -18.53 -3.37
C ASN A 212 -6.08 -17.11 -3.91
N ARG A 213 -6.35 -16.94 -5.21
CA ARG A 213 -6.51 -15.61 -5.80
C ARG A 213 -7.71 -14.91 -5.17
N THR A 214 -7.54 -13.62 -4.89
CA THR A 214 -8.59 -12.73 -4.41
C THR A 214 -8.43 -11.37 -5.07
N LYS A 215 -9.52 -10.59 -5.13
CA LYS A 215 -9.45 -9.18 -5.53
C LYS A 215 -8.89 -8.30 -4.42
N ALA A 216 -8.41 -7.13 -4.81
CA ALA A 216 -7.89 -6.08 -3.94
C ALA A 216 -8.22 -4.70 -4.51
N PHE A 217 -8.27 -3.66 -3.67
CA PHE A 217 -8.38 -2.29 -4.16
C PHE A 217 -7.06 -1.85 -4.80
N TYR A 218 -7.13 -1.39 -6.05
CA TYR A 218 -5.97 -0.80 -6.72
C TYR A 218 -5.69 0.62 -6.16
N PRO A 219 -4.50 0.92 -5.62
CA PRO A 219 -4.25 2.19 -4.92
C PRO A 219 -4.38 3.48 -5.76
N TYR A 220 -4.30 3.36 -7.08
CA TYR A 220 -4.39 4.49 -8.02
C TYR A 220 -5.69 4.49 -8.81
N GLU A 221 -6.72 3.79 -8.30
CA GLU A 221 -8.05 3.86 -8.88
C GLU A 221 -8.58 5.30 -8.85
N ASN A 222 -9.21 5.75 -9.93
CA ASN A 222 -9.83 7.07 -9.97
C ASN A 222 -11.04 7.18 -9.04
N ASN A 223 -11.77 6.08 -8.87
CA ASN A 223 -13.00 6.02 -8.07
C ASN A 223 -13.01 4.76 -7.20
N HIS A 224 -12.86 4.93 -5.89
CA HIS A 224 -13.14 3.88 -4.92
C HIS A 224 -14.61 3.92 -4.50
N PRO A 225 -15.21 2.78 -4.12
CA PRO A 225 -16.57 2.78 -3.59
C PRO A 225 -16.63 3.50 -2.25
N ASP A 226 -17.80 4.08 -1.95
CA ASP A 226 -18.07 4.59 -0.60
C ASP A 226 -18.00 3.42 0.40
N VAL A 227 -17.18 3.60 1.43
CA VAL A 227 -17.01 2.64 2.52
C VAL A 227 -17.85 3.09 3.70
N GLU A 228 -18.64 2.17 4.24
CA GLU A 228 -19.36 2.33 5.48
C GLU A 228 -18.74 1.46 6.57
N ILE A 229 -18.56 2.07 7.74
CA ILE A 229 -18.12 1.38 8.96
C ILE A 229 -19.31 1.34 9.92
N ASN A 230 -19.56 0.14 10.45
CA ASN A 230 -20.57 -0.09 11.47
C ASN A 230 -19.92 -0.69 12.69
N ILE A 231 -20.31 -0.17 13.85
CA ILE A 231 -19.82 -0.57 15.16
C ILE A 231 -21.02 -1.06 15.95
N LYS A 232 -20.91 -2.24 16.55
CA LYS A 232 -21.86 -2.76 17.53
C LYS A 232 -21.11 -3.10 18.80
N LEU A 233 -21.57 -2.55 19.92
CA LEU A 233 -20.96 -2.78 21.22
C LEU A 233 -21.70 -3.93 21.92
N LYS A 234 -20.95 -4.76 22.64
CA LYS A 234 -21.50 -5.83 23.51
C LYS A 234 -21.55 -5.39 24.97
N SER A 235 -20.58 -4.59 25.41
CA SER A 235 -20.49 -4.06 26.78
C SER A 235 -21.05 -2.64 26.90
N ASN A 236 -21.73 -2.33 28.01
CA ASN A 236 -22.14 -0.97 28.37
C ASN A 236 -21.02 -0.22 29.13
N ASP A 237 -20.00 -0.95 29.61
CA ASP A 237 -18.89 -0.39 30.38
C ASP A 237 -17.82 0.16 29.43
N ILE A 238 -17.98 1.42 29.04
CA ILE A 238 -17.05 2.10 28.14
C ILE A 238 -15.66 2.31 28.78
N LEU A 239 -15.56 2.41 30.11
CA LEU A 239 -14.29 2.58 30.81
C LEU A 239 -13.37 1.37 30.63
N ASN A 240 -13.97 0.19 30.61
CA ASN A 240 -13.24 -1.08 30.53
C ASN A 240 -13.49 -1.80 29.19
N LEU A 241 -13.86 -1.06 28.15
CA LEU A 241 -14.13 -1.62 26.82
C LEU A 241 -12.89 -2.32 26.26
N GLU A 242 -13.03 -3.60 25.90
CA GLU A 242 -11.99 -4.40 25.27
C GLU A 242 -12.32 -4.71 23.79
N PRO A 243 -11.34 -5.05 22.94
CA PRO A 243 -11.60 -5.36 21.53
C PRO A 243 -12.63 -6.48 21.32
N ALA A 244 -12.76 -7.42 22.25
CA ALA A 244 -13.76 -8.50 22.17
C ALA A 244 -15.21 -8.01 22.32
N ASP A 245 -15.40 -6.85 22.97
CA ASP A 245 -16.69 -6.20 23.17
C ASP A 245 -17.18 -5.45 21.93
N ILE A 246 -16.42 -5.46 20.84
CA ILE A 246 -16.67 -4.66 19.65
C ILE A 246 -16.82 -5.57 18.43
N ASP A 247 -18.00 -5.55 17.84
CA ASP A 247 -18.22 -6.05 16.49
C ASP A 247 -18.06 -4.88 15.51
N LEU A 248 -17.00 -4.94 14.71
CA LEU A 248 -16.68 -3.95 13.68
C LEU A 248 -16.92 -4.57 12.31
N THR A 249 -17.77 -3.94 11.51
CA THR A 249 -17.97 -4.31 10.10
C THR A 249 -17.60 -3.14 9.20
N ILE A 250 -16.89 -3.46 8.12
CA ILE A 250 -16.52 -2.54 7.06
C ILE A 250 -17.18 -3.09 5.80
N VAL A 251 -17.98 -2.27 5.13
CA VAL A 251 -18.67 -2.64 3.89
C VAL A 251 -18.47 -1.55 2.87
N ALA A 252 -18.50 -1.90 1.59
CA ALA A 252 -18.49 -0.95 0.50
C ALA A 252 -19.74 -1.14 -0.34
N LYS A 253 -20.29 -0.04 -0.86
CA LYS A 253 -21.46 -0.10 -1.72
C LYS A 253 -21.13 -0.85 -3.02
N GLY A 254 -21.78 -1.99 -3.25
CA GLY A 254 -21.55 -2.85 -4.41
C GLY A 254 -20.98 -4.22 -4.00
N ASP A 255 -20.45 -4.96 -4.97
CA ASP A 255 -19.82 -6.27 -4.75
C ASP A 255 -18.30 -6.12 -4.60
N TYR A 256 -17.86 -5.73 -3.40
CA TYR A 256 -16.46 -5.48 -3.04
C TYR A 256 -15.99 -6.33 -1.85
N VAL A 257 -16.66 -7.46 -1.59
CA VAL A 257 -16.38 -8.29 -0.39
C VAL A 257 -14.92 -8.76 -0.37
N GLN A 258 -14.38 -9.18 -1.51
CA GLN A 258 -13.00 -9.67 -1.61
C GLN A 258 -11.98 -8.54 -1.39
N GLU A 259 -12.23 -7.37 -1.95
CA GLU A 259 -11.38 -6.19 -1.86
C GLU A 259 -11.32 -5.67 -0.42
N ILE A 260 -12.48 -5.62 0.26
CA ILE A 260 -12.58 -5.23 1.68
C ILE A 260 -11.84 -6.23 2.56
N GLU A 261 -12.03 -7.53 2.35
CA GLU A 261 -11.34 -8.55 3.16
C GLU A 261 -9.82 -8.54 2.93
N SER A 262 -9.36 -8.32 1.70
CA SER A 262 -7.94 -8.10 1.41
C SER A 262 -7.41 -6.83 2.07
N TRP A 263 -8.18 -5.73 2.04
CA TRP A 263 -7.80 -4.47 2.67
C TRP A 263 -7.69 -4.59 4.19
N LYS A 264 -8.69 -5.20 4.84
CA LYS A 264 -8.67 -5.50 6.28
C LYS A 264 -7.47 -6.35 6.67
N ARG A 265 -7.23 -7.45 5.93
CA ARG A 265 -6.13 -8.39 6.17
C ARG A 265 -4.77 -7.71 6.07
N VAL A 266 -4.51 -7.03 4.94
CA VAL A 266 -3.18 -6.48 4.64
C VAL A 266 -2.80 -5.33 5.58
N PHE A 267 -3.76 -4.53 6.03
CA PHE A 267 -3.48 -3.34 6.85
C PHE A 267 -3.93 -3.44 8.31
N GLY A 268 -4.39 -4.63 8.74
CA GLY A 268 -4.82 -4.91 10.11
C GLY A 268 -5.96 -4.01 10.60
N LEU A 269 -6.88 -3.60 9.71
CA LEU A 269 -7.82 -2.52 10.02
C LEU A 269 -8.76 -2.86 11.17
N GLU A 270 -9.19 -4.12 11.27
CA GLU A 270 -10.11 -4.54 12.32
C GLU A 270 -9.49 -4.41 13.71
N GLU A 271 -8.27 -4.93 13.89
CA GLU A 271 -7.50 -4.80 15.13
C GLU A 271 -7.29 -3.31 15.48
N ARG A 272 -6.78 -2.54 14.51
CA ARG A 272 -6.39 -1.14 14.73
C ARG A 272 -7.58 -0.26 15.08
N TYR A 273 -8.70 -0.44 14.40
CA TYR A 273 -9.90 0.35 14.67
C TYR A 273 -10.47 -0.01 16.03
N LYS A 274 -10.53 -1.30 16.41
CA LYS A 274 -10.95 -1.71 17.75
C LYS A 274 -10.02 -1.15 18.84
N ALA A 275 -8.71 -1.19 18.63
CA ALA A 275 -7.75 -0.62 19.57
C ALA A 275 -7.94 0.90 19.78
N ILE A 276 -8.31 1.64 18.74
CA ILE A 276 -8.66 3.07 18.84
C ILE A 276 -9.93 3.28 19.67
N LEU A 277 -10.95 2.45 19.48
CA LEU A 277 -12.19 2.55 20.25
C LEU A 277 -11.97 2.23 21.74
N CYS A 278 -11.02 1.35 22.06
CA CYS A 278 -10.63 1.03 23.45
C CYS A 278 -9.62 2.02 24.06
N SER A 279 -9.06 2.94 23.27
CA SER A 279 -7.97 3.83 23.68
C SER A 279 -8.46 4.95 24.60
N GLN A 280 -7.66 5.29 25.62
CA GLN A 280 -7.94 6.39 26.55
C GLN A 280 -8.04 7.75 25.83
N ASN A 281 -7.16 7.98 24.84
CA ASN A 281 -7.04 9.26 24.15
C ASN A 281 -7.96 9.37 22.92
N ASP A 282 -8.72 8.33 22.63
CA ASP A 282 -9.62 8.25 21.49
C ASP A 282 -11.01 7.82 21.95
N GLY A 283 -11.43 6.57 21.73
CA GLY A 283 -12.82 6.15 21.96
C GLY A 283 -13.34 6.51 23.35
N LYS A 284 -12.56 6.26 24.41
CA LYS A 284 -12.95 6.63 25.78
C LYS A 284 -13.07 8.15 25.93
N SER A 285 -12.06 8.90 25.49
CA SER A 285 -12.10 10.38 25.53
C SER A 285 -13.26 10.95 24.70
N TRP A 286 -13.60 10.38 23.55
CA TRP A 286 -14.72 10.82 22.73
C TRP A 286 -16.06 10.63 23.44
N PHE A 287 -16.22 9.53 24.19
CA PHE A 287 -17.41 9.29 25.00
C PHE A 287 -17.50 10.28 26.17
N TYR A 288 -16.40 10.47 26.91
CA TYR A 288 -16.38 11.39 28.05
C TYR A 288 -16.49 12.86 27.66
N SER A 289 -15.97 13.25 26.51
CA SER A 289 -16.08 14.64 26.04
C SER A 289 -17.54 15.05 25.86
N ILE A 290 -18.47 14.12 25.62
CA ILE A 290 -19.91 14.44 25.59
C ILE A 290 -20.41 14.95 26.94
N TYR A 291 -19.82 14.50 28.05
CA TYR A 291 -20.18 14.90 29.41
C TYR A 291 -19.34 16.08 29.89
N ASP A 292 -18.01 15.93 29.87
CA ASP A 292 -17.07 16.90 30.46
C ASP A 292 -17.10 18.24 29.70
N GLU A 293 -17.18 18.20 28.36
CA GLU A 293 -17.25 19.43 27.57
C GLU A 293 -18.67 20.00 27.49
N PHE A 294 -19.70 19.20 27.78
CA PHE A 294 -21.07 19.72 27.90
C PHE A 294 -21.21 20.64 29.12
N GLU A 295 -20.64 20.27 30.27
CA GLU A 295 -20.64 21.16 31.46
C GLU A 295 -20.01 22.51 31.12
N ASN A 296 -18.85 22.50 30.46
CA ASN A 296 -18.20 23.72 29.97
C ASN A 296 -19.07 24.50 28.97
N ALA A 297 -19.76 23.80 28.06
CA ALA A 297 -20.65 24.43 27.07
C ALA A 297 -21.89 25.08 27.72
N VAL A 298 -22.38 24.53 28.83
CA VAL A 298 -23.45 25.12 29.65
C VAL A 298 -22.94 26.39 30.33
N GLU A 299 -21.76 26.35 30.96
CA GLU A 299 -21.15 27.51 31.62
C GLU A 299 -20.90 28.68 30.66
N LEU A 300 -20.50 28.37 29.42
CA LEU A 300 -20.28 29.36 28.36
C LEU A 300 -21.57 29.80 27.66
N GLY A 301 -22.73 29.24 28.02
CA GLY A 301 -24.03 29.58 27.45
C GLY A 301 -24.23 29.12 25.99
N HIS A 302 -23.44 28.15 25.51
CA HIS A 302 -23.52 27.65 24.15
C HIS A 302 -24.70 26.68 23.93
N THR A 303 -25.01 25.85 24.92
CA THR A 303 -26.17 24.95 24.92
C THR A 303 -26.52 24.56 26.35
N ASN A 304 -27.79 24.28 26.62
CA ASN A 304 -28.27 23.68 27.86
C ASN A 304 -28.82 22.26 27.65
N ASN A 305 -28.69 21.73 26.43
CA ASN A 305 -29.18 20.42 26.05
C ASN A 305 -28.02 19.57 25.52
N VAL A 306 -27.75 18.47 26.23
CA VAL A 306 -26.71 17.53 25.88
C VAL A 306 -27.00 16.76 24.59
N GLU A 307 -28.26 16.56 24.23
CA GLU A 307 -28.65 15.99 22.94
C GLU A 307 -28.17 16.89 21.80
N THR A 308 -28.38 18.21 21.93
CA THR A 308 -27.88 19.20 20.96
C THR A 308 -26.36 19.18 20.90
N TYR A 309 -25.68 19.03 22.04
CA TYR A 309 -24.22 18.96 22.10
C TYR A 309 -23.68 17.71 21.37
N TYR A 310 -24.20 16.52 21.71
CA TYR A 310 -23.91 15.25 21.04
C TYR A 310 -24.12 15.34 19.51
N GLN A 311 -25.27 15.86 19.07
CA GLN A 311 -25.58 16.02 17.65
C GLN A 311 -24.57 16.91 16.92
N ASN A 312 -24.09 17.98 17.58
CA ASN A 312 -23.06 18.86 17.00
C ASN A 312 -21.73 18.11 16.82
N ILE A 313 -21.29 17.35 17.82
CA ILE A 313 -20.04 16.56 17.74
C ILE A 313 -20.11 15.50 16.65
N VAL A 314 -21.22 14.75 16.55
CA VAL A 314 -21.41 13.75 15.49
C VAL A 314 -21.47 14.41 14.11
N LYS A 315 -22.16 15.55 13.99
CA LYS A 315 -22.24 16.31 12.74
C LYS A 315 -20.86 16.81 12.28
N GLU A 316 -20.04 17.31 13.21
CA GLU A 316 -18.67 17.73 12.91
C GLU A 316 -17.80 16.56 12.46
N ALA A 317 -17.83 15.45 13.21
CA ALA A 317 -17.10 14.22 12.89
C ALA A 317 -17.46 13.68 11.50
N LYS A 318 -18.73 13.77 11.10
CA LYS A 318 -19.20 13.38 9.75
C LYS A 318 -18.82 14.39 8.67
N LYS A 319 -18.72 15.68 8.99
CA LYS A 319 -18.38 16.74 8.02
C LYS A 319 -16.93 16.62 7.54
N ILE A 320 -16.03 16.20 8.43
CA ILE A 320 -14.60 16.03 8.12
C ILE A 320 -14.13 14.63 8.59
N PRO A 321 -14.55 13.56 7.90
CA PRO A 321 -14.43 12.18 8.40
C PRO A 321 -12.99 11.74 8.69
N LEU A 322 -12.00 12.26 7.95
CA LEU A 322 -10.60 11.91 8.17
C LEU A 322 -9.94 12.71 9.32
N SER A 323 -10.49 13.88 9.67
CA SER A 323 -9.95 14.67 10.78
C SER A 323 -10.37 14.05 12.10
N GLN A 324 -9.41 13.93 13.04
CA GLN A 324 -9.63 13.32 14.36
C GLN A 324 -10.34 11.95 14.29
N ARG A 325 -10.16 11.21 13.18
CA ARG A 325 -10.80 9.92 12.93
C ARG A 325 -12.34 10.00 13.02
N GLY A 326 -12.92 11.11 12.55
CA GLY A 326 -14.36 11.37 12.54
C GLY A 326 -15.21 10.22 11.97
N PHE A 327 -14.66 9.47 11.01
CA PHE A 327 -15.28 8.29 10.42
C PHE A 327 -15.52 7.15 11.42
N LEU A 328 -14.64 6.98 12.43
CA LEU A 328 -14.84 6.06 13.55
C LEU A 328 -15.60 6.72 14.70
N LYS A 329 -15.22 7.96 15.05
CA LYS A 329 -15.80 8.71 16.18
C LYS A 329 -17.31 8.83 16.05
N SER A 330 -17.80 9.22 14.87
CA SER A 330 -19.25 9.37 14.63
C SER A 330 -19.99 8.06 14.85
N LYS A 331 -19.53 6.96 14.24
CA LYS A 331 -20.16 5.64 14.34
C LYS A 331 -20.11 5.07 15.76
N PHE A 332 -19.04 5.31 16.49
CA PHE A 332 -18.91 4.89 17.88
C PHE A 332 -19.89 5.63 18.80
N LEU A 333 -19.98 6.96 18.67
CA LEU A 333 -20.89 7.77 19.49
C LEU A 333 -22.36 7.49 19.15
N GLU A 334 -22.68 7.23 17.88
CA GLU A 334 -24.02 6.80 17.46
C GLU A 334 -24.42 5.47 18.11
N GLU A 335 -23.52 4.48 18.13
CA GLU A 335 -23.76 3.21 18.81
C GLU A 335 -23.91 3.39 20.33
N CYS A 336 -23.10 4.24 20.97
CA CYS A 336 -23.28 4.58 22.38
C CYS A 336 -24.66 5.21 22.65
N LYS A 337 -25.13 6.09 21.76
CA LYS A 337 -26.45 6.71 21.86
C LYS A 337 -27.57 5.68 21.66
N GLU A 338 -27.48 4.83 20.64
CA GLU A 338 -28.48 3.78 20.36
C GLU A 338 -28.64 2.81 21.54
N ARG A 339 -27.58 2.59 22.32
CA ARG A 339 -27.60 1.77 23.54
C ARG A 339 -28.06 2.51 24.80
N GLY A 340 -28.42 3.79 24.70
CA GLY A 340 -28.82 4.62 25.83
C GLY A 340 -27.68 5.00 26.78
N LEU A 341 -26.42 4.85 26.35
CA LEU A 341 -25.24 5.19 27.17
C LEU A 341 -24.98 6.70 27.24
N LEU A 342 -25.76 7.49 26.49
CA LEU A 342 -25.74 8.95 26.43
C LEU A 342 -27.12 9.55 26.78
N ASP A 343 -28.03 8.75 27.32
CA ASP A 343 -29.35 9.22 27.76
C ASP A 343 -29.26 9.68 29.22
N PHE A 344 -29.66 10.92 29.46
CA PHE A 344 -29.66 11.51 30.80
C PHE A 344 -31.02 11.30 31.47
N HIS A 345 -30.99 11.07 32.79
CA HIS A 345 -32.13 11.16 33.70
C HIS A 345 -32.12 12.46 34.48
#